data_AF-A0A2X2W049-F1
#
_entry.id   AF-A0A2X2W049-F1
#
_cell.length_a   1.000
_cell.length_b   1.000
_cell.length_c   1.000
_cell.angle_alpha   90.00
_cell.angle_beta   90.00
_cell.angle_gamma   90.00
#
_symmetry.space_group_name_H-M   'P 1'
#
loop_
_entity.id
_entity.type
_entity.pdbx_description
1 polymer ?
#
loop_
_entity_poly.entity_id
_entity_poly.type
_entity_poly.pdbx_seq_one_letter_code
_entity_poly.pdbx_strand_id
1 'polypeptide(L)'
;MTLRKGENAIADGAVTDDGLVFGTYLHGLFDSDAFTRALVNGLRVRKGLTPLDHASHYAQYKSQQFDLLADAMRQHIDIEKIYTIMQQHQEPV
;
A
#
# COMPACT_ATOMS: atom_id res chain seq x y z
N MET A 1 14.62 -1.92 11.29
CA MET A 1 14.18 -0.76 10.46
C MET A 1 14.08 0.46 11.38
N THR A 2 14.10 1.70 10.88
CA THR A 2 14.01 2.88 11.76
C THR A 2 12.88 3.81 11.28
N LEU A 3 11.89 4.05 12.13
CA LEU A 3 10.81 4.99 11.90
C LEU A 3 11.24 6.39 12.37
N ARG A 4 10.92 7.41 11.58
CA ARG A 4 11.16 8.81 11.95
C ARG A 4 9.85 9.48 12.34
N LYS A 5 9.81 10.05 13.56
CA LYS A 5 8.72 10.88 14.06
C LYS A 5 9.29 12.22 14.52
N GLY A 6 9.26 13.22 13.63
CA GLY A 6 10.00 14.46 13.82
C GLY A 6 11.51 14.22 13.79
N GLU A 7 12.22 14.72 14.80
CA GLU A 7 13.67 14.51 14.95
C GLU A 7 14.04 13.14 15.55
N ASN A 8 13.05 12.42 16.11
CA ASN A 8 13.30 11.15 16.78
C ASN A 8 13.31 9.98 15.78
N ALA A 9 14.33 9.13 15.92
CA ALA A 9 14.47 7.89 15.18
C ALA A 9 14.23 6.70 16.14
N ILE A 10 13.24 5.88 15.84
CA ILE A 10 12.80 4.76 16.69
C ILE A 10 13.04 3.47 15.92
N ALA A 11 13.69 2.49 16.57
CA ALA A 11 13.83 1.16 15.99
C ALA A 11 12.45 0.51 15.82
N ASP A 12 12.22 -0.08 14.65
CA ASP A 12 10.99 -0.76 14.30
C ASP A 12 11.29 -2.12 13.67
N GLY A 13 10.38 -3.04 13.96
CA GLY A 13 10.41 -4.39 13.44
C GLY A 13 11.43 -5.31 14.11
N ALA A 14 11.54 -6.50 13.54
CA ALA A 14 12.49 -7.53 13.92
C ALA A 14 12.91 -8.31 12.67
N VAL A 15 14.08 -8.93 12.72
CA VAL A 15 14.60 -9.81 11.67
C VAL A 15 15.37 -10.96 12.31
N THR A 16 15.22 -12.17 11.78
CA THR A 16 16.04 -13.32 12.19
C THR A 16 17.48 -13.15 11.71
N ASP A 17 18.43 -13.81 12.37
CA ASP A 17 19.86 -13.73 12.03
C ASP A 17 20.15 -14.15 10.57
N ASP A 18 19.35 -15.07 10.03
CA ASP A 18 19.43 -15.53 8.64
C ASP A 18 18.73 -14.60 7.63
N GLY A 19 18.07 -13.53 8.10
CA GLY A 19 17.37 -12.55 7.29
C GLY A 19 16.11 -13.05 6.61
N LEU A 20 15.64 -14.27 6.91
CA LEU A 20 14.54 -14.91 6.19
C LEU A 20 13.16 -14.58 6.74
N VAL A 21 13.10 -14.19 8.01
CA VAL A 21 11.88 -13.76 8.68
C VAL A 21 12.10 -12.35 9.16
N PHE A 22 11.27 -11.42 8.71
CA PHE A 22 11.26 -10.06 9.20
C PHE A 22 9.83 -9.55 9.35
N GLY A 23 9.63 -8.62 10.28
CA GLY A 23 8.35 -7.96 10.51
C GLY A 23 8.56 -6.48 10.82
N THR A 24 7.57 -5.65 10.52
CA THR A 24 7.56 -4.20 10.75
C THR A 24 6.12 -3.74 10.95
N TYR A 25 5.91 -2.70 11.77
CA TYR A 25 4.61 -2.04 11.89
C TYR A 25 4.34 -1.06 10.73
N LEU A 26 5.29 -0.86 9.81
CA LEU A 26 5.09 -0.01 8.66
C LEU A 26 4.06 -0.63 7.70
N HIS A 27 2.92 0.04 7.58
CA HIS A 27 1.94 -0.26 6.55
C HIS A 27 2.38 0.28 5.18
N GLY A 28 1.95 -0.39 4.11
CA GLY A 28 2.25 0.04 2.74
C GLY A 28 3.70 -0.19 2.30
N LEU A 29 4.50 -0.95 3.06
CA LEU A 29 5.88 -1.30 2.69
C LEU A 29 5.95 -1.91 1.27
N PHE A 30 4.99 -2.77 0.93
CA PHE A 30 4.92 -3.43 -0.37
C PHE A 30 4.34 -2.56 -1.51
N ASP A 31 3.80 -1.38 -1.19
CA ASP A 31 3.35 -0.42 -2.20
C ASP A 31 4.53 0.29 -2.87
N SER A 32 5.74 0.21 -2.28
CA SER A 32 6.98 0.69 -2.89
C SER A 32 7.48 -0.29 -3.94
N ASP A 33 7.39 0.12 -5.21
CA ASP A 33 7.89 -0.66 -6.34
C ASP A 33 9.36 -1.07 -6.17
N ALA A 34 10.19 -0.15 -5.66
CA ALA A 34 11.61 -0.40 -5.46
C ALA A 34 11.85 -1.47 -4.37
N PHE A 35 11.16 -1.37 -3.24
CA PHE A 35 11.29 -2.35 -2.16
C PHE A 35 10.80 -3.72 -2.59
N THR A 36 9.59 -3.79 -3.14
CA THR A 36 8.98 -5.06 -3.57
C THR A 36 9.80 -5.71 -4.68
N ARG A 37 10.34 -4.93 -5.63
CA ARG A 37 11.26 -5.44 -6.67
C ARG A 37 12.53 -6.03 -6.07
N ALA A 38 13.17 -5.32 -5.15
CA ALA A 38 14.39 -5.79 -4.50
C ALA A 38 14.14 -7.10 -3.72
N LEU A 39 13.05 -7.16 -2.95
CA LEU A 39 12.66 -8.34 -2.18
C LEU A 39 12.43 -9.55 -3.11
N VAL A 40 11.61 -9.38 -4.15
CA VAL A 40 11.29 -10.47 -5.10
C VAL A 40 12.54 -10.91 -5.86
N ASN A 41 13.39 -9.99 -6.31
CA ASN A 41 14.63 -10.35 -7.00
C ASN A 41 15.62 -11.08 -6.08
N GLY A 42 15.69 -10.73 -4.79
CA GLY A 42 16.45 -11.50 -3.79
C GLY A 42 15.96 -12.95 -3.69
N LEU A 43 14.64 -13.16 -3.63
CA LEU A 43 14.04 -14.50 -3.61
C LEU A 43 14.29 -15.27 -4.93
N ARG A 44 14.23 -14.59 -6.08
CA ARG A 44 14.50 -15.19 -7.39
C ARG A 44 15.93 -15.70 -7.49
N VAL A 45 16.92 -14.89 -7.13
CA VAL A 45 18.34 -15.27 -7.16
C VAL A 45 18.58 -16.47 -6.25
N ARG A 46 18.00 -16.48 -5.04
CA ARG A 46 18.10 -17.63 -4.13
C ARG A 46 17.51 -18.91 -4.72
N LYS A 47 16.48 -18.80 -5.55
CA LYS A 47 15.85 -19.92 -6.27
C LYS A 47 16.60 -20.30 -7.58
N GLY A 48 17.68 -19.60 -7.93
CA GLY A 48 18.41 -19.83 -9.20
C GLY A 48 17.72 -19.21 -10.43
N LEU A 49 16.85 -18.22 -10.22
CA LEU A 49 16.15 -17.50 -11.29
C LEU A 49 16.82 -16.14 -11.54
N THR A 50 16.90 -15.73 -12.80
CA THR A 50 17.39 -14.41 -13.20
C THR A 50 16.52 -13.30 -12.60
N PRO A 51 17.10 -12.19 -12.11
CA PRO A 51 16.34 -11.01 -11.70
C PRO A 51 15.40 -10.50 -12.80
N LEU A 52 14.32 -9.86 -12.40
CA LEU A 52 13.43 -9.14 -13.31
C LEU A 52 13.82 -7.67 -13.39
N ASP A 53 13.68 -7.08 -14.58
CA ASP A 53 13.87 -5.65 -14.80
C ASP A 53 12.80 -4.80 -14.11
N HIS A 54 13.11 -3.52 -13.95
CA HIS A 54 12.23 -2.56 -13.29
C HIS A 54 11.10 -2.14 -14.24
N ALA A 55 9.90 -2.64 -14.01
CA ALA A 55 8.71 -2.25 -14.77
C ALA A 55 7.43 -2.41 -13.94
N SER A 56 7.34 -1.70 -12.81
CA SER A 56 6.07 -1.56 -12.10
C SER A 56 5.91 -0.12 -11.63
N HIS A 57 4.74 0.44 -11.91
CA HIS A 57 4.26 1.75 -11.45
C HIS A 57 3.01 1.48 -10.60
N TYR A 58 3.17 0.74 -9.51
CA TYR A 58 2.05 0.25 -8.73
C TYR A 58 1.19 1.39 -8.19
N ALA A 59 1.80 2.50 -7.77
CA ALA A 59 1.06 3.69 -7.34
C ALA A 59 0.14 4.24 -8.44
N GLN A 60 0.63 4.31 -9.68
CA GLN A 60 -0.18 4.78 -10.82
C GLN A 60 -1.30 3.80 -11.13
N TYR A 61 -0.99 2.49 -11.16
CA TYR A 61 -2.00 1.45 -11.35
C TYR A 61 -3.10 1.52 -10.28
N LYS A 62 -2.71 1.63 -9.01
CA LYS A 62 -3.63 1.75 -7.87
C LYS A 62 -4.53 2.98 -8.00
N SER A 63 -3.98 4.13 -8.40
CA SER A 63 -4.76 5.35 -8.69
C SER A 63 -5.82 5.10 -9.77
N GLN A 64 -5.42 4.49 -10.90
CA GLN A 64 -6.35 4.18 -11.98
C GLN A 64 -7.48 3.25 -11.54
N GLN A 65 -7.20 2.28 -10.66
CA GLN A 65 -8.24 1.40 -10.12
C GLN A 65 -9.24 2.15 -9.22
N PHE A 66 -8.79 3.15 -8.47
CA PHE A 66 -9.71 4.01 -7.70
C PHE A 66 -10.58 4.87 -8.59
N ASP A 67 -10.03 5.41 -9.68
CA ASP A 67 -10.79 6.20 -10.65
C ASP A 67 -11.88 5.33 -11.30
N LEU A 68 -11.54 4.12 -11.74
CA LEU A 68 -12.50 3.17 -12.30
C LEU A 68 -13.61 2.81 -11.31
N LEU A 69 -13.26 2.57 -10.04
CA LEU A 69 -14.25 2.29 -9.00
C LEU A 69 -15.17 3.50 -8.77
N ALA A 70 -14.62 4.70 -8.68
CA ALA A 70 -15.39 5.92 -8.48
C ALA A 70 -16.36 6.16 -9.65
N ASP A 71 -15.93 5.91 -10.87
CA ASP A 71 -16.79 6.03 -12.05
C ASP A 71 -17.91 5.00 -12.04
N ALA A 72 -17.61 3.74 -11.72
CA ALA A 72 -18.63 2.69 -11.57
C ALA A 72 -19.65 3.04 -10.48
N MET A 73 -19.19 3.59 -9.35
CA MET A 73 -20.09 4.04 -8.28
C MET A 73 -21.02 5.17 -8.77
N ARG A 74 -20.49 6.18 -9.47
CA ARG A 74 -21.32 7.28 -10.01
C ARG A 74 -22.34 6.82 -11.04
N GLN A 75 -22.05 5.75 -11.79
CA GLN A 75 -22.97 5.20 -12.79
C GLN A 75 -24.13 4.39 -12.18
N HIS A 76 -23.90 3.75 -11.03
CA HIS A 76 -24.85 2.77 -10.47
C HIS A 76 -25.44 3.16 -9.12
N ILE A 77 -24.93 4.21 -8.49
CA ILE A 77 -25.37 4.69 -7.17
C ILE A 77 -25.83 6.14 -7.32
N ASP A 78 -26.98 6.46 -6.73
CA ASP A 78 -27.45 7.85 -6.61
C ASP A 78 -26.62 8.58 -5.54
N ILE A 79 -25.45 9.06 -5.95
CA ILE A 79 -24.49 9.74 -5.08
C ILE A 79 -25.08 11.03 -4.49
N GLU A 80 -25.90 11.76 -5.26
CA GLU A 80 -26.56 12.98 -4.80
C GLU A 80 -27.56 12.70 -3.67
N LYS A 81 -28.32 11.61 -3.78
CA LYS A 81 -29.21 11.17 -2.70
C LYS A 81 -28.44 10.77 -1.45
N ILE A 82 -27.29 10.11 -1.57
CA ILE A 82 -26.42 9.80 -0.42
C ILE A 82 -25.97 11.09 0.26
N TYR A 83 -25.50 12.08 -0.50
CA TYR A 83 -25.10 13.37 0.07
C TYR A 83 -26.27 14.09 0.74
N THR A 84 -27.46 14.02 0.15
CA THR A 84 -28.68 14.58 0.75
C THR A 84 -28.99 13.93 2.09
N ILE A 85 -28.93 12.59 2.17
CA ILE A 85 -29.15 11.85 3.42
C ILE A 85 -28.09 12.22 4.47
N MET A 86 -26.81 12.29 4.08
CA MET A 86 -25.72 12.68 4.98
C MET A 86 -25.90 14.08 5.56
N GLN A 87 -26.35 15.03 4.75
CA GLN A 87 -26.61 16.41 5.20
C GLN A 87 -27.85 16.52 6.10
N GLN A 88 -28.88 15.71 5.84
CA GLN A 88 -30.11 15.68 6.63
C GLN A 88 -29.95 14.90 7.94
N HIS A 89 -28.91 14.07 8.05
CA HIS A 89 -28.64 13.31 9.25
C HIS A 89 -28.21 14.22 10.40
N GLN A 90 -28.99 14.22 11.47
CA GLN A 90 -28.59 14.75 12.77
C GLN A 90 -28.28 13.56 13.68
N GLU A 91 -27.07 13.53 14.25
CA GLU A 91 -26.77 12.58 15.32
C GLU A 91 -27.70 12.87 16.51
N PRO A 92 -28.44 11.88 17.01
CA PRO A 92 -29.15 12.04 18.26
C PRO A 92 -28.12 12.23 19.38
N VAL A 93 -28.30 13.30 20.16
CA VAL A 93 -27.54 13.60 21.37
C VAL A 93 -27.84 12.57 22.45
#